data_AF-A0A401PT42-F1
#
_entry.id   AF-A0A401PT42-F1
#
_cell.length_a   1.000
_cell.length_b   1.000
_cell.length_c   1.000
_cell.angle_alpha   90.00
_cell.angle_beta   90.00
_cell.angle_gamma   90.00
#
_symmetry.space_group_name_H-M   'P 1'
#
loop_
_entity.id
_entity.type
_entity.pdbx_description
1 polymer ?
#
loop_
_entity_poly.entity_id
_entity_poly.type
_entity_poly.pdbx_seq_one_letter_code
_entity_poly.pdbx_strand_id
1 'polypeptide(L)'
;NEVFPEPLFTWTRVGGRLLGGSAEYDGKELVLERVPAELNGSMYRCTTQNPLGSTDTHARLIIFENPSIPKGTDDKNGASSCNKSVKLALAMILAVILDLT
;
A
#
# COMPACT_ATOMS: atom_id res chain seq x y z
N ASN A 1 -19.38 -24.11 -15.68
CA ASN A 1 -19.49 -25.35 -14.87
C ASN A 1 -20.41 -25.02 -13.72
N GLU A 2 -21.65 -25.52 -13.74
CA GLU A 2 -22.63 -25.27 -12.68
C GLU A 2 -22.50 -26.33 -11.57
N VAL A 3 -22.66 -25.91 -10.32
CA VAL A 3 -22.51 -26.77 -9.13
C VAL A 3 -23.81 -26.74 -8.34
N PHE A 4 -24.28 -27.91 -7.86
CA PHE A 4 -25.55 -28.05 -7.15
C PHE A 4 -25.36 -28.61 -5.74
N PRO A 5 -26.09 -28.12 -4.71
CA PRO A 5 -26.93 -26.92 -4.71
C PRO A 5 -26.14 -25.66 -5.06
N GLU A 6 -26.84 -24.60 -5.49
CA GLU A 6 -26.20 -23.33 -5.83
C GLU A 6 -25.40 -22.82 -4.62
N PRO A 7 -24.11 -22.53 -4.78
CA PRO A 7 -23.27 -22.11 -3.66
C PRO A 7 -23.51 -20.66 -3.28
N LEU A 8 -23.37 -20.38 -1.99
CA LEU A 8 -23.26 -19.02 -1.47
C LEU A 8 -21.81 -18.53 -1.64
N PHE A 9 -21.66 -17.29 -2.07
CA PHE A 9 -20.38 -16.61 -2.17
C PHE A 9 -20.30 -15.54 -1.09
N THR A 10 -19.19 -15.53 -0.33
CA THR A 10 -18.95 -14.54 0.73
C THR A 10 -17.59 -13.91 0.53
N TRP A 11 -17.51 -12.58 0.54
CA TRP A 11 -16.23 -11.88 0.49
C TRP A 11 -15.76 -11.45 1.87
N THR A 12 -14.45 -11.51 2.08
CA THR A 12 -13.79 -11.02 3.29
C THR A 12 -12.46 -10.37 2.95
N ARG A 13 -12.02 -9.43 3.79
CA ARG A 13 -10.64 -8.95 3.79
C ARG A 13 -9.83 -9.81 4.75
N VAL A 14 -8.70 -10.34 4.31
CA VAL A 14 -7.82 -11.13 5.19
C VAL A 14 -7.15 -10.21 6.21
N GLY A 15 -7.26 -10.55 7.48
CA GLY A 15 -6.64 -9.77 8.57
C GLY A 15 -7.32 -8.43 8.86
N GLY A 16 -8.55 -8.20 8.38
CA GLY A 16 -9.30 -6.98 8.65
C GLY A 16 -10.77 -7.09 8.30
N ARG A 17 -11.51 -5.99 8.48
CA ARG A 17 -12.91 -5.91 8.05
C ARG A 17 -12.97 -5.42 6.61
N LEU A 18 -13.99 -5.85 5.86
CA LEU A 18 -14.35 -5.20 4.60
C LEU A 18 -14.61 -3.71 4.81
N LEU A 19 -14.35 -2.93 3.76
CA LEU A 19 -14.60 -1.49 3.79
C LEU A 19 -16.09 -1.20 3.91
N GLY A 20 -16.42 -0.22 4.74
CA GLY A 20 -17.76 0.37 4.72
C GLY A 20 -18.02 1.00 3.36
N GLY A 21 -19.14 0.66 2.72
CA GLY A 21 -19.48 1.10 1.36
C GLY A 21 -19.04 0.16 0.25
N SER A 22 -18.59 -1.06 0.57
CA SER A 22 -18.51 -2.15 -0.41
C SER A 22 -19.90 -2.73 -0.67
N ALA A 23 -20.14 -3.13 -1.92
CA ALA A 23 -21.36 -3.81 -2.33
C ALA A 23 -21.01 -5.18 -2.92
N GLU A 24 -21.81 -6.18 -2.59
CA GLU A 24 -21.72 -7.53 -3.16
C GLU A 24 -22.87 -7.74 -4.14
N TYR A 25 -22.57 -8.25 -5.33
CA TYR A 25 -23.57 -8.59 -6.34
C TYR A 25 -23.77 -10.10 -6.38
N ASP A 26 -24.90 -10.57 -5.85
CA ASP A 26 -25.21 -11.99 -5.63
C ASP A 26 -24.08 -12.77 -4.92
N GLY A 27 -23.26 -12.07 -4.14
CA GLY A 27 -22.01 -12.57 -3.54
C GLY A 27 -20.88 -12.88 -4.52
N LYS A 28 -21.15 -12.96 -5.84
CA LYS A 28 -20.19 -13.37 -6.87
C LYS A 28 -19.16 -12.28 -7.16
N GLU A 29 -19.57 -11.02 -7.07
CA GLU A 29 -18.70 -9.87 -7.31
C GLU A 29 -18.59 -8.99 -6.07
N LEU A 30 -17.36 -8.53 -5.79
CA LEU A 30 -17.08 -7.53 -4.76
C LEU A 30 -16.72 -6.21 -5.44
N VAL A 31 -17.56 -5.19 -5.22
CA VAL A 31 -17.32 -3.83 -5.72
C VAL A 31 -16.81 -2.97 -4.58
N LEU A 32 -15.60 -2.43 -4.76
CA LEU A 32 -14.96 -1.52 -3.81
C LEU A 32 -14.99 -0.09 -4.37
N GLU A 33 -15.76 0.79 -3.74
CA GLU A 33 -15.80 2.20 -4.10
C GLU A 33 -14.85 3.05 -3.27
N ARG A 34 -14.31 4.12 -3.87
CA ARG A 34 -13.49 5.15 -3.18
C ARG A 34 -12.42 4.53 -2.28
N VAL A 35 -11.63 3.64 -2.88
CA VAL A 35 -10.67 2.81 -2.17
C VAL A 35 -9.46 3.65 -1.70
N PRO A 36 -9.16 3.70 -0.39
CA PRO A 36 -8.00 4.44 0.11
C PRO A 36 -6.68 3.74 -0.18
N ALA A 37 -5.60 4.53 -0.31
CA ALA A 37 -4.26 4.05 -0.67
C ALA A 37 -3.65 3.11 0.38
N GLU A 38 -4.01 3.27 1.66
CA GLU A 38 -3.55 2.42 2.78
C GLU A 38 -3.91 0.94 2.62
N LEU A 39 -4.84 0.62 1.71
CA LEU A 39 -5.26 -0.74 1.44
C LEU A 39 -4.45 -1.41 0.32
N ASN A 40 -3.49 -0.70 -0.28
CA ASN A 40 -2.61 -1.28 -1.27
C ASN A 40 -1.92 -2.54 -0.73
N GLY A 41 -1.91 -3.60 -1.52
CA GLY A 41 -1.34 -4.90 -1.16
C GLY A 41 -2.25 -5.80 -0.33
N SER A 42 -3.43 -5.33 0.09
CA SER A 42 -4.37 -6.11 0.91
C SER A 42 -4.88 -7.35 0.17
N MET A 43 -5.18 -8.39 0.94
CA MET A 43 -5.74 -9.63 0.41
C MET A 43 -7.23 -9.73 0.68
N TYR A 44 -7.98 -10.12 -0.34
CA TYR A 44 -9.40 -10.42 -0.26
C TYR A 44 -9.60 -11.90 -0.51
N ARG A 45 -10.53 -12.50 0.22
CA ARG A 45 -10.87 -13.91 0.11
C ARG A 45 -12.35 -14.04 -0.23
N CYS A 46 -12.65 -14.79 -1.29
CA CYS A 46 -14.00 -15.25 -1.59
C CYS A 46 -14.11 -16.70 -1.11
N THR A 47 -15.07 -16.95 -0.22
CA THR A 47 -15.45 -18.29 0.21
C THR A 47 -16.70 -18.69 -0.55
N THR A 48 -16.60 -19.77 -1.31
CA THR A 48 -17.72 -20.37 -2.05
C THR A 48 -18.14 -21.65 -1.35
N GLN A 49 -19.38 -21.71 -0.87
CA GLN A 49 -19.86 -22.81 -0.02
C GLN A 49 -21.24 -23.31 -0.43
N ASN A 50 -21.41 -24.63 -0.44
CA ASN A 50 -22.71 -25.30 -0.48
C ASN A 50 -22.74 -26.46 0.54
N PRO A 51 -23.87 -27.17 0.72
CA PRO A 51 -23.95 -28.29 1.67
C PRO A 51 -22.97 -29.45 1.42
N LEU A 52 -22.35 -29.53 0.24
CA LEU A 52 -21.41 -30.58 -0.13
C LEU A 52 -19.95 -30.18 0.13
N GLY A 53 -19.67 -28.89 0.34
CA GLY A 53 -18.32 -28.44 0.63
C GLY A 53 -18.13 -26.93 0.53
N SER A 54 -16.89 -26.52 0.78
CA SER A 54 -16.45 -25.13 0.71
C SER A 54 -15.10 -25.04 0.04
N THR A 55 -14.88 -23.98 -0.71
CA THR A 55 -13.58 -23.65 -1.29
C THR A 55 -13.31 -22.14 -1.17
N ASP A 56 -12.03 -21.79 -1.09
CA ASP A 56 -11.58 -20.42 -0.93
C ASP A 56 -10.71 -20.02 -2.13
N THR A 57 -10.90 -18.79 -2.62
CA THR A 57 -10.00 -18.14 -3.57
C THR A 57 -9.56 -16.78 -3.04
N HIS A 58 -8.42 -16.28 -3.51
CA HIS A 58 -7.79 -15.07 -3.01
C HIS A 58 -7.45 -14.10 -4.13
N ALA A 59 -7.63 -12.80 -3.87
CA ALA A 59 -7.29 -11.72 -4.79
C ALA A 59 -6.48 -10.64 -4.06
N ARG A 60 -5.38 -10.20 -4.68
CA ARG A 60 -4.55 -9.09 -4.18
C ARG A 60 -5.02 -7.77 -4.77
N LEU A 61 -5.33 -6.81 -3.92
CA LEU A 61 -5.64 -5.45 -4.34
C LEU A 61 -4.34 -4.66 -4.50
N ILE A 62 -4.12 -4.09 -5.68
CA ILE A 62 -2.99 -3.19 -5.97
C ILE A 62 -3.55 -1.83 -6.35
N ILE A 63 -3.10 -0.78 -5.66
CA ILE A 63 -3.55 0.59 -5.86
C ILE A 63 -2.38 1.43 -6.34
N PHE A 64 -2.61 2.20 -7.40
CA PHE A 64 -1.66 3.16 -7.93
C PHE A 64 -2.16 4.57 -7.66
N GLU A 65 -1.28 5.42 -7.14
CA GLU A 65 -1.55 6.85 -7.05
C GLU A 65 -1.37 7.50 -8.42
N ASN A 66 -2.13 8.57 -8.65
CA ASN A 66 -1.97 9.35 -9.87
C ASN A 66 -0.61 10.07 -9.84
N PRO A 67 0.22 9.99 -10.90
CA PRO A 67 1.48 10.70 -10.94
C PRO A 67 1.25 12.21 -10.79
N SER A 68 2.02 12.85 -9.92
CA SER A 68 2.02 14.30 -9.77
C SER A 68 3.26 14.87 -10.45
N ILE A 69 3.07 15.92 -11.27
CA ILE A 69 4.18 16.68 -11.83
C ILE A 69 4.78 17.48 -10.67
N PRO A 70 6.05 17.25 -10.29
CA PRO A 70 6.70 18.09 -9.31
C PRO A 70 6.68 19.52 -9.86
N LYS A 71 6.17 20.48 -9.09
CA LYS A 71 6.28 21.89 -9.46
C LYS A 71 7.76 22.18 -9.62
N GLY A 72 8.17 22.52 -10.85
CA GLY A 72 9.55 22.89 -11.15
C GLY A 72 9.97 23.98 -10.18
N THR A 73 11.14 23.80 -9.58
CA THR A 73 11.80 24.88 -8.83
C THR A 73 11.92 26.07 -9.77
N ASP A 74 11.26 27.18 -9.45
CA ASP A 74 11.52 28.45 -10.12
C ASP A 74 13.02 28.70 -10.06
N ASP A 75 13.65 28.83 -11.24
CA ASP A 75 15.04 29.17 -11.40
C ASP A 75 15.31 30.53 -10.73
N LYS A 76 15.76 30.49 -9.47
CA LYS A 76 16.44 31.62 -8.84
C LYS A 76 17.80 31.16 -8.38
N ASN A 77 18.77 31.45 -9.24
CA ASN A 77 20.19 31.54 -8.94
C ASN A 77 20.41 32.13 -7.54
N GLY A 78 20.94 31.31 -6.63
CA GLY A 78 21.26 31.72 -5.28
C GLY A 78 22.07 30.63 -4.59
N ALA A 79 23.37 30.61 -4.87
CA ALA A 79 24.39 29.74 -4.32
C ALA A 79 24.00 29.08 -2.98
N SER A 80 23.57 27.81 -3.06
CA SER A 80 23.39 26.93 -1.91
C SER A 80 24.77 26.62 -1.34
N SER A 81 25.21 27.50 -0.44
CA SER A 81 26.47 27.42 0.28
C SER A 81 26.68 26.03 0.88
N CYS A 82 27.69 25.31 0.39
CA CYS A 82 28.16 24.01 0.87
C CYS A 82 28.88 24.16 2.22
N ASN A 83 28.20 24.69 3.23
CA ASN A 83 28.78 24.91 4.56
C ASN A 83 28.58 23.71 5.51
N LYS A 84 27.75 22.73 5.13
CA LYS A 84 27.47 21.56 5.99
C LYS A 84 28.62 20.54 5.93
N SER A 85 29.17 20.29 4.74
CA SER A 85 30.24 19.31 4.54
C SER A 85 31.57 19.72 5.19
N VAL A 86 31.89 21.02 5.18
CA VAL A 86 33.11 21.55 5.80
C VAL A 86 33.06 21.46 7.33
N LYS A 87 31.91 21.74 7.94
CA LYS A 87 31.73 21.61 9.40
C LYS A 87 31.87 20.16 9.87
N LEU A 88 31.35 19.22 9.09
CA LEU A 88 31.44 17.79 9.41
C LEU A 88 32.90 17.31 9.34
N ALA A 89 33.64 17.71 8.30
CA ALA A 89 35.05 17.37 8.15
C ALA A 89 35.90 17.91 9.32
N LEU A 90 35.67 19.17 9.73
CA LEU A 90 36.42 19.77 10.82
C LEU A 90 36.17 19.10 12.18
N ALA A 91 34.92 18.70 12.44
CA ALA A 91 34.54 17.95 13.64
C ALA A 91 35.19 16.56 13.68
N MET A 92 35.25 15.87 12.54
CA MET A 92 35.92 14.57 12.42
C MET A 92 37.43 14.70 12.65
N ILE A 93 38.07 15.72 12.09
CA ILE A 93 39.51 15.97 12.27
C ILE A 93 39.83 16.27 13.75
N LEU A 94 39.02 17.10 14.41
CA LEU A 94 39.18 17.40 15.85
C LEU A 94 39.05 16.16 16.73
N ALA A 95 38.07 15.29 16.44
CA ALA A 95 37.89 14.03 17.18
C ALA A 95 39.12 13.12 17.05
N VAL A 96 39.65 12.95 15.84
CA VAL A 96 40.86 12.13 15.60
C VAL A 96 42.08 12.68 16.34
N ILE A 97 42.24 14.01 16.43
CA ILE A 97 43.37 14.62 17.14
C ILE A 97 43.24 14.44 18.66
N LEU A 98 42.02 14.54 19.22
CA LEU A 98 41.76 14.32 20.64
C LEU A 98 41.98 12.85 21.07
N ASP A 99 41.72 11.89 20.18
CA ASP A 99 41.95 10.46 20.44
C ASP A 99 43.43 10.05 20.36
N LEU A 100 44.31 10.92 19.81
CA LEU A 100 45.75 10.66 19.61
C LEU A 100 46.67 11.37 20.63
N THR A 101 46.10 12.09 21.60
CA THR A 101 46.82 12.74 22.72
C THR A 101 46.54 12.06 24.05
#